data_AF-A0A349PM88-F1
#
_entry.id   AF-A0A349PM88-F1
#
_cell.length_a   1.000
_cell.length_b   1.000
_cell.length_c   1.000
_cell.angle_alpha   90.00
_cell.angle_beta   90.00
_cell.angle_gamma   90.00
#
_symmetry.space_group_name_H-M   'P 1'
#
loop_
_entity.id
_entity.type
_entity.pdbx_description
1 polymer ?
#
loop_
_entity_poly.entity_id
_entity_poly.type
_entity_poly.pdbx_seq_one_letter_code
_entity_poly.pdbx_strand_id
1 'polypeptide(L)'
;MNEDKPKREKRKRIIKNIDVEILDPEAYRDNICSLNAKFITNYDLTFKTNLFKDKHYNSRKDFGEDDGRARNGIDEESVCKLIEITLLHVLHYSMRYGSIINYPPFHPKTSARIVLQDKTTDEKDFLNVAVEYHYEDLNSFEVTIWTAMAIENFRYRDPQYIVELYSDKTVLKQKERGKINYKMELELK
;
A
#
# COMPACT_ATOMS: atom_id res chain seq x y z
N MET A 1 -21.76 -78.06 5.84
CA MET A 1 -21.81 -77.25 4.61
C MET A 1 -21.98 -75.80 5.03
N ASN A 2 -20.98 -74.97 4.72
CA ASN A 2 -21.00 -73.53 5.00
C ASN A 2 -21.84 -72.84 3.94
N GLU A 3 -22.89 -72.13 4.34
CA GLU A 3 -23.57 -71.17 3.47
C GLU A 3 -23.10 -69.75 3.81
N ASP A 4 -22.18 -69.25 2.98
CA ASP A 4 -21.74 -67.85 2.99
C ASP A 4 -22.92 -66.96 2.58
N LYS A 5 -23.44 -66.19 3.54
CA LYS A 5 -24.46 -65.16 3.25
C LYS A 5 -23.79 -63.96 2.55
N PRO A 6 -24.37 -63.43 1.46
CA PRO A 6 -23.78 -62.32 0.73
C PRO A 6 -23.74 -61.05 1.60
N LYS A 7 -22.54 -60.49 1.73
CA LYS A 7 -22.26 -59.26 2.49
C LYS A 7 -22.94 -58.08 1.78
N ARG A 8 -24.00 -57.52 2.37
CA ARG A 8 -24.67 -56.30 1.83
C ARG A 8 -23.66 -55.16 1.71
N GLU A 9 -23.51 -54.58 0.53
CA GLU A 9 -22.74 -53.37 0.33
C GLU A 9 -23.32 -52.23 1.17
N LYS A 10 -22.49 -51.64 2.04
CA LYS A 10 -22.88 -50.47 2.84
C LYS A 10 -23.13 -49.30 1.90
N ARG A 11 -24.36 -48.76 1.92
CA ARG A 11 -24.74 -47.51 1.24
C ARG A 11 -23.70 -46.42 1.54
N LYS A 12 -23.14 -45.79 0.50
CA LYS A 12 -22.24 -44.63 0.64
C LYS A 12 -22.97 -43.53 1.41
N ARG A 13 -22.36 -43.00 2.47
CA ARG A 13 -22.89 -41.83 3.20
C ARG A 13 -22.81 -40.60 2.29
N ILE A 14 -23.87 -39.82 2.25
CA ILE A 14 -23.86 -38.48 1.65
C ILE A 14 -22.94 -37.63 2.52
N ILE A 15 -21.80 -37.21 1.96
CA ILE A 15 -20.90 -36.24 2.59
C ILE A 15 -21.51 -34.86 2.31
N LYS A 16 -22.01 -34.18 3.34
CA LYS A 16 -22.46 -32.79 3.22
C LYS A 16 -21.23 -31.89 3.10
N ASN A 17 -20.69 -31.75 1.90
CA ASN A 17 -19.74 -30.68 1.60
C ASN A 17 -20.47 -29.61 0.80
N ILE A 18 -21.24 -28.79 1.50
CA ILE A 18 -21.77 -27.54 0.97
C ILE A 18 -21.72 -26.53 2.12
N ASP A 19 -20.54 -25.94 2.32
CA ASP A 19 -20.42 -24.66 3.03
C ASP A 19 -20.85 -23.56 2.07
N VAL A 20 -22.13 -23.56 1.70
CA VAL A 20 -22.73 -22.36 1.11
C VAL A 20 -23.19 -21.56 2.29
N GLU A 21 -22.46 -20.49 2.58
CA GLU A 21 -22.86 -19.48 3.55
C GLU A 21 -24.17 -18.85 3.04
N ILE A 22 -25.30 -19.34 3.55
CA ILE A 22 -26.61 -18.73 3.28
C ILE A 22 -26.64 -17.45 4.10
N LEU A 23 -26.20 -16.34 3.49
CA LEU A 23 -26.33 -15.00 4.06
C LEU A 23 -27.82 -14.65 4.14
N ASP A 24 -28.40 -14.76 5.34
CA ASP A 24 -29.72 -14.20 5.64
C ASP A 24 -29.61 -12.67 5.69
N PRO A 25 -30.20 -11.93 4.74
CA PRO A 25 -30.12 -10.46 4.70
C PRO A 25 -30.73 -9.79 5.93
N GLU A 26 -31.62 -10.49 6.64
CA GLU A 26 -32.34 -9.95 7.79
C GLU A 26 -31.65 -10.26 9.13
N ALA A 27 -30.63 -11.13 9.13
CA ALA A 27 -29.95 -11.57 10.35
C ALA A 27 -29.11 -10.45 10.98
N TYR A 28 -29.16 -10.40 12.31
CA TYR A 28 -28.22 -9.63 13.10
C TYR A 28 -26.85 -10.33 13.10
N ARG A 29 -25.79 -9.53 12.97
CA ARG A 29 -24.40 -9.96 12.95
C ARG A 29 -23.50 -8.96 13.67
N ASP A 30 -22.34 -9.42 14.09
CA ASP A 30 -21.31 -8.58 14.69
C ASP A 30 -20.72 -7.61 13.65
N ASN A 31 -20.45 -6.38 14.06
CA ASN A 31 -19.58 -5.44 13.34
C ASN A 31 -18.60 -4.77 14.31
N ILE A 32 -17.74 -3.89 13.81
CA ILE A 32 -16.69 -3.21 14.60
C ILE A 32 -17.27 -2.45 15.82
N CYS A 33 -18.53 -2.01 15.77
CA CYS A 33 -19.17 -1.20 16.81
C CYS A 33 -20.16 -1.96 17.70
N SER A 34 -20.74 -3.08 17.25
CA SER A 34 -21.80 -3.81 17.96
C SER A 34 -21.86 -5.29 17.58
N LEU A 35 -22.09 -6.15 18.57
CA LEU A 35 -22.32 -7.59 18.40
C LEU A 35 -23.76 -7.92 17.93
N ASN A 36 -24.64 -6.93 17.82
CA ASN A 36 -26.04 -7.13 17.41
C ASN A 36 -26.42 -6.08 16.37
N ALA A 37 -25.65 -5.97 15.30
CA ALA A 37 -25.91 -5.02 14.22
C ALA A 37 -26.64 -5.69 13.06
N LYS A 38 -27.52 -4.94 12.38
CA LYS A 38 -28.12 -5.39 11.13
C LYS A 38 -27.46 -4.64 9.97
N PHE A 39 -27.06 -5.38 8.93
CA PHE A 39 -26.56 -4.74 7.72
C PHE A 39 -27.71 -4.04 6.99
N ILE A 40 -27.49 -2.80 6.56
CA ILE A 40 -28.48 -2.01 5.85
C ILE A 40 -28.09 -1.87 4.39
N THR A 41 -26.91 -1.31 4.14
CA THR A 41 -26.39 -1.08 2.80
C THR A 41 -24.87 -0.90 2.86
N ASN A 42 -24.23 -1.06 1.71
CA ASN A 42 -22.89 -0.55 1.44
C ASN A 42 -22.98 0.62 0.46
N TYR A 43 -21.91 1.44 0.45
CA TYR A 43 -21.67 2.44 -0.58
C TYR A 43 -20.25 2.21 -1.08
N ASP A 44 -20.09 2.07 -2.39
CA ASP A 44 -18.77 1.96 -3.01
C ASP A 44 -18.27 3.35 -3.40
N LEU A 45 -17.01 3.64 -3.09
CA LEU A 45 -16.37 4.91 -3.40
C LEU A 45 -15.20 4.69 -4.37
N THR A 46 -15.22 5.40 -5.49
CA THR A 46 -14.11 5.43 -6.44
C THR A 46 -13.20 6.59 -6.12
N PHE A 47 -11.92 6.31 -5.86
CA PHE A 47 -10.90 7.33 -5.64
C PHE A 47 -10.21 7.72 -6.94
N LYS A 48 -9.95 9.02 -7.11
CA LYS A 48 -9.14 9.58 -8.18
C LYS A 48 -7.79 10.02 -7.62
N THR A 49 -6.72 9.68 -8.30
CA THR A 49 -5.38 10.18 -7.97
C THR A 49 -4.81 10.94 -9.15
N ASN A 50 -4.47 12.22 -8.96
CA ASN A 50 -3.79 13.05 -9.95
C ASN A 50 -2.29 13.01 -9.66
N LEU A 51 -1.48 12.52 -10.60
CA LEU A 51 -0.04 12.42 -10.45
C LEU A 51 0.68 13.56 -11.16
N PHE A 52 1.54 14.26 -10.44
CA PHE A 52 2.35 15.38 -10.93
C PHE A 52 3.84 15.10 -10.73
N LYS A 53 4.67 15.75 -11.55
CA LYS A 53 6.13 15.76 -11.40
C LYS A 53 6.59 17.15 -11.06
N ASP A 54 7.39 17.28 -10.02
CA ASP A 54 8.08 18.52 -9.72
C ASP A 54 9.11 18.85 -10.81
N LYS A 55 9.40 20.14 -11.01
CA LYS A 55 10.40 20.58 -11.97
C LYS A 55 11.77 19.94 -11.71
N HIS A 56 12.16 19.73 -10.46
CA HIS A 56 13.42 19.10 -10.07
C HIS A 56 13.50 17.62 -10.52
N TYR A 57 12.37 16.92 -10.56
CA TYR A 57 12.31 15.55 -11.09
C TYR A 57 12.63 15.54 -12.59
N ASN A 58 11.99 16.45 -13.35
CA ASN A 58 12.22 16.56 -14.79
C ASN A 58 13.65 16.99 -15.13
N SER A 59 14.20 18.00 -14.43
CA SER A 59 15.56 18.45 -14.70
C SER A 59 16.59 17.33 -14.52
N ARG A 60 16.43 16.47 -13.52
CA ARG A 60 17.34 15.33 -13.35
C ARG A 60 17.13 14.23 -14.40
N LYS A 61 15.92 14.08 -14.94
CA LYS A 61 15.67 13.17 -16.06
C LYS A 61 16.44 13.62 -17.32
N ASP A 62 16.39 14.91 -17.61
CA ASP A 62 16.93 15.46 -18.86
C ASP A 62 18.45 15.69 -18.82
N PHE A 63 19.02 16.02 -17.66
CA PHE A 63 20.43 16.37 -17.52
C PHE A 63 21.29 15.30 -16.82
N GLY A 64 20.71 14.17 -16.39
CA GLY A 64 21.40 13.10 -15.67
C GLY A 64 21.54 13.37 -14.17
N GLU A 65 22.42 12.61 -13.52
CA GLU A 65 22.81 12.89 -12.13
C GLU A 65 23.67 14.16 -12.03
N ASP A 66 23.88 14.67 -10.81
CA ASP A 66 24.70 15.87 -10.57
C ASP A 66 26.17 15.68 -11.04
N ASP A 67 26.60 14.44 -11.34
CA ASP A 67 27.90 14.07 -11.89
C ASP A 67 27.88 13.75 -13.40
N GLY A 68 26.75 13.95 -14.09
CA GLY A 68 26.57 13.71 -15.51
C GLY A 68 26.33 12.24 -15.91
N ARG A 69 26.17 11.30 -14.97
CA ARG A 69 25.84 9.91 -15.29
C ARG A 69 24.40 9.72 -15.76
N ALA A 70 24.21 8.72 -16.62
CA ALA A 70 22.89 8.28 -17.05
C ALA A 70 22.13 7.62 -15.88
N ARG A 71 20.82 7.92 -15.79
CA ARG A 71 19.91 7.37 -14.77
C ARG A 71 19.45 5.96 -15.17
N ASN A 72 20.31 4.97 -14.96
CA ASN A 72 19.91 3.57 -15.13
C ASN A 72 18.97 3.16 -13.97
N GLY A 73 17.86 2.46 -14.29
CA GLY A 73 16.94 1.93 -13.28
C GLY A 73 15.94 2.94 -12.69
N ILE A 74 15.76 4.12 -13.29
CA ILE A 74 14.76 5.11 -12.86
C ILE A 74 13.89 5.50 -14.04
N ASP A 75 13.14 4.54 -14.57
CA ASP A 75 12.12 4.81 -15.58
C ASP A 75 10.82 5.29 -14.93
N GLU A 76 10.04 6.03 -15.71
CA GLU A 76 8.81 6.66 -15.23
C GLU A 76 7.71 5.63 -14.93
N GLU A 77 7.68 4.53 -15.67
CA GLU A 77 6.69 3.48 -15.50
C GLU A 77 6.88 2.78 -14.14
N SER A 78 8.11 2.43 -13.78
CA SER A 78 8.47 1.86 -12.47
C SER A 78 8.14 2.82 -11.33
N VAL A 79 8.39 4.11 -11.47
CA VAL A 79 8.02 5.12 -10.46
C VAL A 79 6.50 5.19 -10.27
N CYS A 80 5.75 5.26 -11.37
CA CYS A 80 4.28 5.29 -11.34
C CYS A 80 3.72 4.00 -10.71
N LYS A 81 4.26 2.84 -11.09
CA LYS A 81 3.86 1.53 -10.58
C LYS A 81 4.12 1.39 -9.08
N LEU A 82 5.26 1.88 -8.59
CA LEU A 82 5.56 1.90 -7.15
C LEU A 82 4.53 2.73 -6.38
N ILE A 83 4.16 3.90 -6.92
CA ILE A 83 3.13 4.76 -6.32
C ILE A 83 1.77 4.07 -6.33
N GLU A 84 1.39 3.45 -7.46
CA GLU A 84 0.12 2.74 -7.62
C GLU A 84 -0.02 1.60 -6.60
N ILE A 85 0.98 0.73 -6.51
CA ILE A 85 0.98 -0.42 -5.58
C ILE A 85 0.91 0.05 -4.12
N THR A 86 1.65 1.10 -3.78
CA THR A 86 1.75 1.55 -2.39
C THR A 86 0.64 2.51 -1.97
N LEU A 87 -0.14 3.07 -2.90
CA LEU A 87 -1.13 4.13 -2.64
C LEU A 87 -2.10 3.79 -1.51
N LEU A 88 -2.80 2.65 -1.60
CA LEU A 88 -3.79 2.26 -0.59
C LEU A 88 -3.15 2.02 0.77
N HIS A 89 -1.92 1.50 0.80
CA HIS A 89 -1.19 1.28 2.04
C HIS A 89 -0.74 2.60 2.65
N VAL A 90 -0.30 3.58 1.85
CA VAL A 90 0.00 4.95 2.29
C VAL A 90 -1.24 5.61 2.91
N LEU A 91 -2.41 5.49 2.26
CA LEU A 91 -3.67 6.01 2.80
C LEU A 91 -4.00 5.34 4.15
N HIS A 92 -3.88 4.01 4.22
CA HIS A 92 -4.10 3.26 5.46
C HIS A 92 -3.14 3.69 6.58
N TYR A 93 -1.86 3.86 6.26
CA TYR A 93 -0.86 4.36 7.21
C TYR A 93 -1.19 5.75 7.71
N SER A 94 -1.67 6.64 6.84
CA SER A 94 -2.06 7.99 7.23
C SER A 94 -3.24 7.98 8.21
N MET A 95 -4.21 7.10 8.00
CA MET A 95 -5.36 6.97 8.92
C MET A 95 -4.97 6.41 10.29
N ARG A 96 -3.93 5.57 10.36
CA ARG A 96 -3.56 4.87 11.59
C ARG A 96 -2.47 5.56 12.42
N TYR A 97 -1.48 6.19 11.79
CA TYR A 97 -0.27 6.68 12.45
C TYR A 97 -0.07 8.20 12.40
N GLY A 98 -0.81 8.94 11.57
CA GLY A 98 -0.74 10.40 11.54
C GLY A 98 -0.65 10.98 10.14
N SER A 99 -0.40 12.29 10.05
CA SER A 99 -0.45 13.09 8.82
C SER A 99 0.70 12.77 7.84
N ILE A 100 0.62 11.61 7.18
CA ILE A 100 1.42 11.27 6.02
C ILE A 100 0.89 12.01 4.78
N ILE A 101 -0.44 12.14 4.69
CA ILE A 101 -1.14 12.98 3.72
C ILE A 101 -1.21 14.41 4.23
N ASN A 102 -0.95 15.37 3.34
CA ASN A 102 -1.04 16.79 3.60
C ASN A 102 -2.46 17.29 3.31
N TYR A 103 -2.98 18.17 4.17
CA TYR A 103 -4.33 18.75 4.04
C TYR A 103 -4.25 20.28 3.83
N PRO A 104 -5.25 20.89 3.17
CA PRO A 104 -5.33 22.35 3.03
C PRO A 104 -5.38 23.07 4.40
N PRO A 105 -4.92 24.34 4.50
CA PRO A 105 -4.38 25.18 3.43
C PRO A 105 -2.91 24.87 3.08
N PHE A 106 -2.59 24.90 1.79
CA PHE A 106 -1.26 24.55 1.26
C PHE A 106 -0.30 25.76 1.24
N HIS A 107 -0.05 26.37 2.42
CA HIS A 107 0.99 27.38 2.72
C HIS A 107 0.94 27.73 4.22
N PRO A 108 2.05 27.90 4.99
CA PRO A 108 3.33 27.16 5.14
C PRO A 108 3.34 26.25 6.44
N LYS A 109 4.36 25.44 6.80
CA LYS A 109 5.79 25.43 6.43
C LYS A 109 6.47 24.03 6.32
N THR A 110 5.79 22.93 6.59
CA THR A 110 6.38 21.57 6.46
C THR A 110 5.35 20.59 5.89
N SER A 111 5.30 20.44 4.57
CA SER A 111 4.61 19.30 3.97
C SER A 111 5.36 18.01 4.32
N ALA A 112 4.61 16.98 4.68
CA ALA A 112 5.14 15.65 4.89
C ALA A 112 5.55 15.07 3.53
N ARG A 113 6.87 14.98 3.31
CA ARG A 113 7.46 14.26 2.19
C ARG A 113 7.85 12.87 2.63
N ILE A 114 7.30 11.86 1.98
CA ILE A 114 7.62 10.47 2.26
C ILE A 114 8.53 9.91 1.18
N VAL A 115 9.22 8.82 1.51
CA VAL A 115 10.05 8.07 0.55
C VAL A 115 9.42 6.70 0.37
N LEU A 116 9.05 6.37 -0.86
CA LEU A 116 8.72 5.02 -1.28
C LEU A 116 10.01 4.32 -1.71
N GLN A 117 10.22 3.09 -1.27
CA GLN A 117 11.38 2.28 -1.65
C GLN A 117 10.92 0.96 -2.23
N ASP A 118 11.39 0.64 -3.43
CA ASP A 118 11.21 -0.69 -4.00
C ASP A 118 12.32 -1.62 -3.51
N LYS A 119 11.95 -2.62 -2.70
CA LYS A 119 12.82 -3.70 -2.19
C LYS A 119 12.33 -5.07 -2.67
N THR A 120 11.61 -5.13 -3.78
CA THR A 120 11.12 -6.38 -4.36
C THR A 120 12.23 -7.22 -4.98
N THR A 121 13.35 -6.60 -5.35
CA THR A 121 14.54 -7.26 -5.88
C THR A 121 15.66 -7.29 -4.83
N ASP A 122 16.53 -8.31 -4.92
CA ASP A 122 17.74 -8.44 -4.09
C ASP A 122 18.88 -7.50 -4.56
N GLU A 123 18.57 -6.48 -5.37
CA GLU A 123 19.55 -5.53 -5.85
C GLU A 123 20.02 -4.61 -4.71
N LYS A 124 21.28 -4.18 -4.77
CA LYS A 124 21.84 -3.26 -3.76
C LYS A 124 21.29 -1.85 -3.89
N ASP A 125 20.98 -1.44 -5.12
CA ASP A 125 20.47 -0.12 -5.43
C ASP A 125 18.95 -0.15 -5.54
N PHE A 126 18.29 0.20 -4.43
CA PHE A 126 16.83 0.29 -4.39
C PHE A 126 16.34 1.56 -5.11
N LEU A 127 15.21 1.46 -5.80
CA LEU A 127 14.50 2.64 -6.31
C LEU A 127 13.87 3.39 -5.14
N ASN A 128 14.35 4.60 -4.89
CA ASN A 128 13.83 5.52 -3.87
C ASN A 128 13.04 6.62 -4.57
N VAL A 129 11.77 6.81 -4.24
CA VAL A 129 10.92 7.85 -4.82
C VAL A 129 10.42 8.75 -3.69
N ALA A 130 10.82 10.01 -3.70
CA ALA A 130 10.34 11.01 -2.76
C ALA A 130 9.07 11.67 -3.31
N VAL A 131 7.98 11.58 -2.55
CA VAL A 131 6.64 12.04 -2.95
C VAL A 131 5.98 12.81 -1.83
N GLU A 132 5.05 13.69 -2.22
CA GLU A 132 4.11 14.35 -1.31
C GLU A 132 2.69 13.99 -1.74
N TYR A 133 1.87 13.55 -0.79
CA TYR A 133 0.45 13.27 -0.99
C TYR A 133 -0.35 14.44 -0.44
N HIS A 134 -1.33 14.92 -1.19
CA HIS A 134 -2.21 16.02 -0.80
C HIS A 134 -3.66 15.58 -0.96
N TYR A 135 -4.46 15.81 0.09
CA TYR A 135 -5.90 15.67 0.03
C TYR A 135 -6.49 16.83 -0.77
N GLU A 136 -7.24 16.56 -1.83
CA GLU A 136 -7.89 17.59 -2.64
C GLU A 136 -9.38 17.67 -2.26
N ASP A 137 -10.10 16.55 -2.34
CA ASP A 137 -11.51 16.43 -2.01
C ASP A 137 -11.85 15.01 -1.51
N LEU A 138 -13.12 14.75 -1.17
CA LEU A 138 -13.60 13.51 -0.52
C LEU A 138 -13.11 12.23 -1.21
N ASN A 139 -12.99 12.26 -2.53
CA ASN A 139 -12.56 11.14 -3.34
C ASN A 139 -11.37 11.46 -4.25
N SER A 140 -10.64 12.55 -4.03
CA SER A 140 -9.47 12.90 -4.84
C SER A 140 -8.24 13.28 -4.03
N PHE A 141 -7.11 12.78 -4.50
CA PHE A 141 -5.79 13.08 -3.98
C PHE A 141 -4.86 13.52 -5.09
N GLU A 142 -3.93 14.41 -4.76
CA GLU A 142 -2.81 14.74 -5.62
C GLU A 142 -1.53 14.12 -5.07
N VAL A 143 -0.72 13.57 -5.96
CA VAL A 143 0.61 13.03 -5.63
C VAL A 143 1.62 13.79 -6.46
N THR A 144 2.61 14.39 -5.81
CA THR A 144 3.72 15.07 -6.49
C THR A 144 5.02 14.31 -6.29
N ILE A 145 5.63 13.88 -7.39
CA ILE A 145 6.96 13.27 -7.40
C ILE A 145 8.01 14.37 -7.37
N TRP A 146 8.81 14.40 -6.30
CA TRP A 146 9.89 15.39 -6.13
C TRP A 146 11.21 14.92 -6.70
N THR A 147 11.55 13.66 -6.45
CA THR A 147 12.77 13.05 -6.96
C THR A 147 12.65 11.54 -6.93
N ALA A 148 13.42 10.86 -7.79
CA ALA A 148 13.66 9.43 -7.69
C ALA A 148 15.16 9.16 -7.84
N MET A 149 15.68 8.14 -7.14
CA MET A 149 17.10 7.77 -7.15
C MET A 149 17.24 6.26 -6.91
N ALA A 150 18.02 5.56 -7.73
CA ALA A 150 18.40 4.17 -7.53
C ALA A 150 19.78 4.14 -6.84
N ILE A 151 19.79 4.09 -5.50
CA ILE A 151 21.03 4.17 -4.72
C ILE A 151 20.88 3.44 -3.38
N GLU A 152 21.90 2.67 -2.99
CA GLU A 152 21.97 1.96 -1.71
C GLU A 152 21.86 2.90 -0.50
N ASN A 153 22.58 4.03 -0.52
CA ASN A 153 22.75 4.93 0.64
C ASN A 153 21.88 6.19 0.56
N PHE A 154 20.57 6.03 0.35
CA PHE A 154 19.64 7.16 0.25
C PHE A 154 19.58 7.95 1.57
N ARG A 155 19.73 9.28 1.47
CA ARG A 155 19.73 10.17 2.65
C ARG A 155 18.32 10.66 2.97
N TYR A 156 17.75 10.17 4.06
CA TYR A 156 16.46 10.63 4.57
C TYR A 156 16.56 11.92 5.40
N ARG A 157 15.54 12.78 5.29
CA ARG A 157 15.30 13.91 6.19
C ARG A 157 14.87 13.43 7.57
N ASP A 158 14.95 14.31 8.57
CA ASP A 158 14.52 14.03 9.93
C ASP A 158 13.56 15.14 10.40
N PRO A 159 12.29 14.84 10.73
CA PRO A 159 11.64 13.53 10.62
C PRO A 159 11.25 13.20 9.17
N GLN A 160 11.16 11.91 8.82
CA GLN A 160 10.66 11.46 7.51
C GLN A 160 10.05 10.06 7.57
N TYR A 161 8.88 9.88 6.96
CA TYR A 161 8.29 8.55 6.76
C TYR A 161 8.88 7.86 5.54
N ILE A 162 9.03 6.54 5.64
CA ILE A 162 9.60 5.68 4.62
C ILE A 162 8.65 4.49 4.48
N VAL A 163 8.22 4.20 3.27
CA VAL A 163 7.41 3.02 2.93
C VAL A 163 8.25 2.11 2.06
N GLU A 164 8.60 0.95 2.58
CA GLU A 164 9.33 -0.07 1.84
C GLU A 164 8.35 -1.08 1.25
N LEU A 165 8.42 -1.30 -0.05
CA LEU A 165 7.69 -2.34 -0.77
C LEU A 165 8.54 -3.60 -0.84
N TYR A 166 8.02 -4.71 -0.36
CA TYR A 166 8.54 -6.06 -0.55
C TYR A 166 7.58 -6.83 -1.48
N SER A 167 7.92 -8.06 -1.85
CA SER A 167 7.12 -8.87 -2.78
C SER A 167 5.70 -9.16 -2.29
N ASP A 168 5.49 -9.24 -0.99
CA ASP A 168 4.24 -9.67 -0.35
C ASP A 168 3.64 -8.63 0.60
N LYS A 169 4.34 -7.53 0.87
CA LYS A 169 3.92 -6.54 1.87
C LYS A 169 4.52 -5.16 1.65
N THR A 170 3.99 -4.17 2.35
CA THR A 170 4.68 -2.91 2.59
C THR A 170 4.99 -2.73 4.07
N VAL A 171 6.07 -2.02 4.37
CA VAL A 171 6.51 -1.72 5.72
C VAL A 171 6.63 -0.21 5.90
N LEU A 172 5.95 0.33 6.90
CA LEU A 172 6.09 1.72 7.33
C LEU A 172 7.23 1.84 8.36
N LYS A 173 8.18 2.71 8.05
CA LYS A 173 9.24 3.16 8.95
C LYS A 173 9.18 4.68 9.09
N GLN A 174 9.80 5.19 10.14
CA GLN A 174 9.96 6.63 10.33
C GLN A 174 11.36 6.91 10.85
N LYS A 175 12.07 7.83 10.18
CA LYS A 175 13.29 8.41 10.71
C LYS A 175 12.92 9.51 11.70
N GLU A 176 13.40 9.39 12.92
CA GLU A 176 13.24 10.38 13.98
C GLU A 176 14.51 10.40 14.83
N ARG A 177 15.08 11.58 15.07
CA ARG A 177 16.28 11.77 15.93
C ARG A 177 17.47 10.91 15.48
N GLY A 178 17.70 10.86 14.17
CA GLY A 178 18.79 10.11 13.55
C GLY A 178 18.60 8.60 13.48
N LYS A 179 17.51 8.05 14.03
CA LYS A 179 17.22 6.60 14.02
C LYS A 179 16.02 6.28 13.15
N ILE A 180 16.08 5.15 12.44
CA ILE A 180 14.95 4.63 11.68
C ILE A 180 14.20 3.63 12.56
N ASN A 181 12.94 3.92 12.85
CA ASN A 181 12.08 3.09 13.68
C ASN A 181 11.04 2.39 12.81
N TYR A 182 10.84 1.09 13.02
CA TYR A 182 9.71 0.36 12.46
C TYR A 182 8.41 0.83 13.11
N LYS A 183 7.34 0.97 12.32
CA LYS A 183 6.02 1.37 12.83
C LYS A 183 4.96 0.29 12.58
N MET A 184 4.87 -0.24 11.36
CA MET A 184 3.92 -1.32 11.02
C MET A 184 4.19 -1.92 9.64
N GLU A 185 3.46 -2.97 9.30
CA GLU A 185 3.43 -3.57 7.96
C GLU A 185 2.00 -3.95 7.56
N LEU A 186 1.78 -4.10 6.25
CA LEU A 186 0.54 -4.55 5.63
C LEU A 186 0.86 -5.50 4.48
N GLU A 187 0.18 -6.65 4.45
CA GLU A 187 0.24 -7.58 3.32
C GLU A 187 -0.38 -6.97 2.06
N LEU A 188 0.24 -7.21 0.91
CA LEU A 188 -0.33 -6.93 -0.41
C LEU A 188 -1.45 -7.95 -0.64
N LYS A 189 -2.68 -7.47 -0.85
CA LYS A 189 -3.86 -8.30 -1.14
C LYS A 189 -4.20 -8.29 -2.62
#